data_AF-C1BBS5-F1
#
_entry.id   AF-C1BBS5-F1
#
_cell.length_a   1.000
_cell.length_b   1.000
_cell.length_c   1.000
_cell.angle_alpha   90.00
_cell.angle_beta   90.00
_cell.angle_gamma   90.00
#
_symmetry.space_group_name_H-M   'P 1'
#
loop_
_entity.id
_entity.type
_entity.pdbx_description
1 polymer ?
#
loop_
_entity_poly.entity_id
_entity_poly.type
_entity_poly.pdbx_seq_one_letter_code
_entity_poly.pdbx_strand_id
1 'polypeptide(L)'
;MARKPLSRTAYSRIADSLADYGSVVDNQINVVRAAKELRVTQTAVREVLRAERGKMQSEFFGKLTGRRGSDTSGRPGSANLKAQLLAAYGPGKRSEINTAAAARDLGVSRRTVERWLAPEGRQRIAKPRAETLKALAHKAKRAASTQSARRAAMSTMRSSKQGKALAKYGGKIRIDAVQGPGPREYARDRLITLALTPDQVEAMWSAYERGGDKGMTDWMNTRAQDYVGGWEFFQINSFDVER
;
A
#
# COMPACT_ATOMS: atom_id res chain seq x y z
N MET A 1 -2.32 26.72 -14.74
CA MET A 1 -1.81 27.03 -13.39
C MET A 1 -1.80 25.75 -12.56
N ALA A 2 -0.65 25.32 -12.03
CA ALA A 2 -0.60 24.19 -11.11
C ALA A 2 -1.28 24.58 -9.79
N ARG A 3 -2.28 23.81 -9.34
CA ARG A 3 -2.98 24.07 -8.07
C ARG A 3 -2.00 23.88 -6.90
N LYS A 4 -2.04 24.79 -5.92
CA LYS A 4 -1.28 24.63 -4.68
C LYS A 4 -1.76 23.37 -3.97
N PRO A 5 -0.84 22.51 -3.47
CA PRO A 5 -1.21 21.34 -2.70
C PRO A 5 -1.95 21.75 -1.42
N LEU A 6 -2.82 20.88 -0.92
CA LEU A 6 -3.48 21.06 0.37
C LEU A 6 -2.43 21.22 1.48
N SER A 7 -2.69 22.10 2.45
CA SER A 7 -1.86 22.17 3.65
C SER A 7 -1.94 20.83 4.41
N ARG A 8 -0.88 20.49 5.14
CA ARG A 8 -0.84 19.24 5.93
C ARG A 8 -2.01 19.14 6.91
N THR A 9 -2.36 20.23 7.58
CA THR A 9 -3.50 20.29 8.51
C THR A 9 -4.83 20.08 7.81
N ALA A 10 -5.04 20.69 6.63
CA ALA A 10 -6.27 20.49 5.87
C ALA A 10 -6.38 19.05 5.35
N TYR A 11 -5.26 18.47 4.91
CA TYR A 11 -5.20 17.07 4.51
C TYR A 11 -5.60 16.15 5.66
N SER A 12 -4.95 16.26 6.82
CA SER A 12 -5.21 15.40 7.99
C SER A 12 -6.66 15.49 8.42
N ARG A 13 -7.20 16.71 8.55
CA ARG A 13 -8.61 16.89 8.92
C ARG A 13 -9.58 16.21 7.95
N ILE A 14 -9.32 16.22 6.64
CA ILE A 14 -10.17 15.52 5.69
C ILE A 14 -9.98 14.00 5.84
N ALA A 15 -8.73 13.53 5.92
CA ALA A 15 -8.38 12.11 5.98
C ALA A 15 -8.98 11.42 7.21
N ASP A 16 -8.91 12.07 8.37
CA ASP A 16 -9.39 11.55 9.64
C ASP A 16 -10.93 11.44 9.68
N SER A 17 -11.62 12.27 8.88
CA SER A 17 -13.09 12.30 8.81
C SER A 17 -13.66 11.49 7.64
N LEU A 18 -12.86 10.92 6.73
CA LEU A 18 -13.38 10.25 5.53
C LEU A 18 -14.35 9.11 5.90
N ALA A 19 -14.00 8.29 6.89
CA ALA A 19 -14.83 7.18 7.32
C ALA A 19 -16.23 7.62 7.80
N ASP A 20 -16.42 8.86 8.26
CA ASP A 20 -17.74 9.38 8.68
C ASP A 20 -18.71 9.53 7.50
N TYR A 21 -18.17 9.57 6.29
CA TYR A 21 -18.91 9.78 5.05
C TYR A 21 -19.04 8.50 4.20
N GLY A 22 -18.59 7.35 4.71
CA GLY A 22 -18.71 6.04 4.08
C GLY A 22 -17.42 5.22 4.12
N SER A 23 -17.31 4.21 3.26
CA SER A 23 -16.14 3.30 3.21
C SER A 23 -15.05 3.84 2.28
N VAL A 24 -13.88 4.16 2.84
CA VAL A 24 -12.65 4.48 2.09
C VAL A 24 -12.14 3.24 1.37
N VAL A 25 -12.23 2.10 2.03
CA VAL A 25 -11.80 0.79 1.54
C VAL A 25 -12.54 0.42 0.26
N ASP A 26 -13.86 0.55 0.26
CA ASP A 26 -14.73 0.22 -0.88
C ASP A 26 -14.92 1.38 -1.86
N ASN A 27 -14.28 2.53 -1.61
CA ASN A 27 -14.44 3.75 -2.40
C ASN A 27 -15.91 4.22 -2.48
N GLN A 28 -16.64 4.06 -1.38
CA GLN A 28 -18.04 4.44 -1.22
C GLN A 28 -18.17 5.62 -0.26
N ILE A 29 -17.58 6.76 -0.65
CA ILE A 29 -17.63 8.01 0.13
C ILE A 29 -18.66 8.96 -0.46
N ASN A 30 -19.54 9.51 0.36
CA ASN A 30 -20.41 10.62 -0.02
C ASN A 30 -19.61 11.93 -0.11
N VAL A 31 -18.95 12.14 -1.25
CA VAL A 31 -18.07 13.30 -1.51
C VAL A 31 -18.81 14.63 -1.38
N VAL A 32 -20.09 14.69 -1.77
CA VAL A 32 -20.88 15.93 -1.71
C VAL A 32 -21.14 16.33 -0.26
N ARG A 33 -21.59 15.38 0.56
CA ARG A 33 -21.82 15.58 1.99
C ARG A 33 -20.52 15.92 2.72
N ALA A 34 -19.45 15.17 2.48
CA ALA A 34 -18.13 15.41 3.05
C ALA A 34 -17.63 16.84 2.73
N ALA A 35 -17.73 17.26 1.47
CA ALA A 35 -17.30 18.59 1.06
C ALA A 35 -18.10 19.71 1.77
N LYS A 36 -19.42 19.54 1.87
CA LYS A 36 -20.32 20.50 2.54
C LYS A 36 -20.01 20.62 4.03
N GLU A 37 -19.96 19.50 4.75
CA GLU A 37 -19.78 19.50 6.20
C GLU A 37 -18.35 19.89 6.61
N LEU A 38 -17.34 19.41 5.88
CA LEU A 38 -15.94 19.78 6.13
C LEU A 38 -15.58 21.18 5.63
N ARG A 39 -16.49 21.88 4.94
CA ARG A 39 -16.27 23.21 4.34
C ARG A 39 -15.05 23.23 3.41
N VAL A 40 -14.94 22.23 2.55
CA VAL A 40 -13.87 22.10 1.54
C VAL A 40 -14.45 21.82 0.16
N THR A 41 -13.63 21.91 -0.87
CA THR A 41 -14.09 21.55 -2.22
C THR A 41 -14.25 20.03 -2.37
N GLN A 42 -15.19 19.58 -3.20
CA GLN A 42 -15.29 18.16 -3.57
C GLN A 42 -13.99 17.63 -4.20
N THR A 43 -13.22 18.50 -4.85
CA THR A 43 -11.92 18.12 -5.41
C THR A 43 -10.92 17.78 -4.31
N ALA A 44 -10.86 18.57 -3.25
CA ALA A 44 -9.99 18.30 -2.11
C ALA A 44 -10.33 16.94 -1.46
N VAL A 45 -11.63 16.65 -1.27
CA VAL A 45 -12.07 15.34 -0.76
C VAL A 45 -11.63 14.20 -1.68
N ARG A 46 -11.84 14.32 -2.99
CA ARG A 46 -11.39 13.30 -3.97
C ARG A 46 -9.87 13.12 -3.99
N GLU A 47 -9.11 14.21 -3.82
CA GLU A 47 -7.65 14.16 -3.76
C GLU A 47 -7.15 13.40 -2.53
N VAL A 48 -7.73 13.69 -1.36
CA VAL A 48 -7.39 12.99 -0.11
C VAL A 48 -7.83 11.54 -0.18
N LEU A 49 -9.06 11.24 -0.64
CA LEU A 49 -9.52 9.86 -0.85
C LEU A 49 -8.57 9.06 -1.74
N ARG A 50 -8.13 9.64 -2.86
CA ARG A 50 -7.16 9.00 -3.76
C ARG A 50 -5.81 8.79 -3.08
N ALA A 51 -5.38 9.72 -2.24
CA ALA A 51 -4.12 9.61 -1.51
C ALA A 51 -4.18 8.52 -0.43
N GLU A 52 -5.25 8.48 0.38
CA GLU A 52 -5.46 7.44 1.41
C GLU A 52 -5.56 6.04 0.79
N ARG A 53 -6.30 5.88 -0.32
CA ARG A 53 -6.32 4.61 -1.05
C ARG A 53 -4.94 4.21 -1.60
N GLY A 54 -4.16 5.18 -2.06
CA GLY A 54 -2.78 4.95 -2.50
C GLY A 54 -1.84 4.51 -1.37
N LYS A 55 -2.04 5.04 -0.15
CA LYS A 55 -1.32 4.61 1.05
C LYS A 55 -1.71 3.18 1.42
N MET A 56 -3.01 2.88 1.50
CA MET A 56 -3.51 1.53 1.78
C MET A 56 -2.98 0.49 0.78
N GLN A 57 -2.99 0.81 -0.51
CA GLN A 57 -2.42 -0.05 -1.55
C GLN A 57 -0.91 -0.30 -1.33
N SER A 58 -0.15 0.76 -1.04
CA SER A 58 1.29 0.65 -0.79
C SER A 58 1.59 -0.16 0.48
N GLU A 59 0.73 -0.03 1.50
CA GLU A 59 0.81 -0.79 2.75
C GLU A 59 0.55 -2.28 2.50
N PHE A 60 -0.57 -2.64 1.88
CA PHE A 60 -0.85 -4.04 1.51
C PHE A 60 0.24 -4.63 0.64
N PHE A 61 0.64 -3.93 -0.42
CA PHE A 61 1.69 -4.41 -1.31
C PHE A 61 3.00 -4.62 -0.54
N GLY A 62 3.44 -3.64 0.25
CA GLY A 62 4.69 -3.72 1.00
C GLY A 62 4.69 -4.83 2.04
N LYS A 63 3.59 -4.99 2.78
CA LYS A 63 3.46 -5.98 3.86
C LYS A 63 3.30 -7.41 3.34
N LEU A 64 2.49 -7.60 2.31
CA LEU A 64 2.22 -8.92 1.73
C LEU A 64 3.40 -9.43 0.90
N THR A 65 4.12 -8.56 0.20
CA THR A 65 5.23 -8.98 -0.70
C THR A 65 6.61 -8.93 -0.03
N GLY A 66 6.69 -8.49 1.23
CA GLY A 66 7.95 -8.27 1.95
C GLY A 66 8.71 -7.02 1.49
N ARG A 67 8.08 -6.14 0.70
CA ARG A 67 8.64 -4.88 0.17
C ARG A 67 8.26 -3.69 1.06
N ARG A 68 8.43 -3.81 2.38
CA ARG A 68 8.00 -2.80 3.37
C ARG A 68 8.57 -1.41 3.02
N GLY A 69 7.72 -0.38 3.02
CA GLY A 69 8.10 0.99 2.65
C GLY A 69 8.15 1.26 1.14
N SER A 70 7.63 0.36 0.31
CA SER A 70 7.46 0.58 -1.13
C SER A 70 6.38 1.63 -1.45
N ASP A 71 6.53 2.34 -2.57
CA ASP A 71 5.52 3.28 -3.09
C ASP A 71 4.99 2.79 -4.43
N THR A 72 3.69 2.47 -4.49
CA THR A 72 3.00 2.02 -5.71
C THR A 72 2.05 3.08 -6.28
N SER A 73 2.09 4.32 -5.78
CA SER A 73 1.16 5.39 -6.16
C SER A 73 1.25 5.81 -7.63
N GLY A 74 2.40 5.54 -8.27
CA GLY A 74 2.68 5.94 -9.64
C GLY A 74 2.92 7.44 -9.82
N ARG A 75 3.14 8.19 -8.73
CA ARG A 75 3.48 9.62 -8.80
C ARG A 75 4.98 9.77 -9.08
N PRO A 76 5.39 10.35 -10.22
CA PRO A 76 6.81 10.58 -10.47
C PRO A 76 7.37 11.55 -9.42
N GLY A 77 8.47 11.19 -8.78
CA GLY A 77 9.05 12.03 -7.75
C GLY A 77 10.33 11.45 -7.17
N SER A 78 11.35 12.31 -7.09
CA SER A 78 12.63 11.91 -6.50
C SER A 78 12.58 11.68 -5.00
N ALA A 79 11.59 12.25 -4.30
CA ALA A 79 11.37 12.03 -2.87
C ALA A 79 11.06 10.56 -2.56
N ASN A 80 10.44 9.83 -3.50
CA ASN A 80 10.01 8.44 -3.32
C ASN A 80 10.89 7.46 -4.10
N LEU A 81 12.05 7.89 -4.60
CA LEU A 81 12.87 7.10 -5.52
C LEU A 81 13.20 5.71 -4.97
N LYS A 82 13.65 5.64 -3.71
CA LYS A 82 13.95 4.38 -3.01
C LYS A 82 12.71 3.49 -2.92
N ALA A 83 11.59 4.05 -2.49
CA ALA A 83 10.33 3.34 -2.32
C ALA A 83 9.79 2.80 -3.66
N GLN A 84 9.93 3.55 -4.75
CA GLN A 84 9.51 3.14 -6.09
C GLN A 84 10.44 2.07 -6.68
N LEU A 85 11.75 2.19 -6.45
CA LEU A 85 12.71 1.16 -6.83
C LEU A 85 12.44 -0.16 -6.10
N LEU A 86 12.16 -0.09 -4.79
CA LEU A 86 11.76 -1.24 -4.00
C LEU A 86 10.45 -1.85 -4.53
N ALA A 87 9.45 -1.01 -4.83
CA ALA A 87 8.18 -1.46 -5.41
C ALA A 87 8.37 -2.19 -6.74
N ALA A 88 9.16 -1.63 -7.65
CA ALA A 88 9.34 -2.15 -9.00
C ALA A 88 10.24 -3.39 -9.06
N TYR A 89 11.35 -3.40 -8.32
CA TYR A 89 12.40 -4.42 -8.48
C TYR A 89 12.57 -5.35 -7.29
N GLY A 90 11.96 -5.03 -6.15
CA GLY A 90 12.08 -5.80 -4.92
C GLY A 90 13.50 -5.82 -4.34
N PRO A 91 13.71 -6.60 -3.27
CA PRO A 91 15.01 -6.75 -2.66
C PRO A 91 15.99 -7.54 -3.53
N GLY A 92 17.27 -7.19 -3.43
CA GLY A 92 18.36 -7.96 -4.00
C GLY A 92 18.85 -9.03 -3.03
N LYS A 93 19.70 -9.96 -3.52
CA LYS A 93 20.27 -11.04 -2.69
C LYS A 93 21.07 -10.54 -1.48
N ARG A 94 21.70 -9.36 -1.59
CA ARG A 94 22.57 -8.75 -0.57
C ARG A 94 22.29 -7.26 -0.35
N SER A 95 21.18 -6.77 -0.88
CA SER A 95 20.85 -5.34 -0.88
C SER A 95 19.36 -5.15 -0.71
N GLU A 96 18.96 -4.05 -0.09
CA GLU A 96 17.56 -3.71 0.12
C GLU A 96 16.78 -3.60 -1.21
N ILE A 97 17.46 -3.26 -2.30
CA ILE A 97 16.90 -3.11 -3.64
C ILE A 97 17.75 -3.89 -4.65
N ASN A 98 17.11 -4.54 -5.61
CA ASN A 98 17.79 -5.18 -6.73
C ASN A 98 18.31 -4.14 -7.75
N THR A 99 19.43 -3.49 -7.42
CA THR A 99 20.04 -2.43 -8.24
C THR A 99 20.51 -2.94 -9.61
N ALA A 100 20.86 -4.22 -9.73
CA ALA A 100 21.25 -4.83 -11.00
C ALA A 100 20.05 -4.98 -11.96
N ALA A 101 18.88 -5.37 -11.47
CA ALA A 101 17.66 -5.39 -12.28
C ALA A 101 17.21 -3.98 -12.65
N ALA A 102 17.25 -3.04 -11.70
CA ALA A 102 16.90 -1.64 -11.93
C ALA A 102 17.80 -0.99 -13.00
N ALA A 103 19.11 -1.19 -12.90
CA ALA A 103 20.08 -0.63 -13.83
C ALA A 103 19.85 -1.10 -15.27
N ARG A 104 19.67 -2.42 -15.46
CA ARG A 104 19.40 -3.01 -16.77
C ARG A 104 18.12 -2.47 -17.40
N ASP A 105 17.05 -2.36 -16.63
CA ASP A 105 15.75 -1.92 -17.14
C ASP A 105 15.69 -0.42 -17.39
N LEU A 106 16.36 0.39 -16.55
CA LEU A 106 16.39 1.85 -16.69
C LEU A 106 17.46 2.35 -17.67
N GLY A 107 18.26 1.45 -18.26
CA GLY A 107 19.33 1.81 -19.20
C GLY A 107 20.47 2.61 -18.58
N VAL A 108 20.79 2.36 -17.30
CA VAL A 108 21.88 3.05 -16.58
C VAL A 108 22.84 2.06 -15.94
N SER A 109 24.01 2.53 -15.49
CA SER A 109 24.94 1.67 -14.76
C SER A 109 24.40 1.32 -13.36
N ARG A 110 24.77 0.15 -12.83
CA ARG A 110 24.46 -0.24 -11.44
C ARG A 110 24.98 0.80 -10.43
N ARG A 111 26.19 1.32 -10.66
CA ARG A 111 26.79 2.39 -9.85
C ARG A 111 25.95 3.66 -9.87
N THR A 112 25.30 4.00 -10.99
CA THR A 112 24.38 5.14 -11.08
C THR A 112 23.19 4.96 -10.14
N VAL A 113 22.56 3.78 -10.14
CA VAL A 113 21.44 3.47 -9.25
C VAL A 113 21.87 3.50 -7.78
N GLU A 114 23.03 2.93 -7.47
CA GLU A 114 23.59 2.96 -6.11
C GLU A 114 23.88 4.40 -5.64
N ARG A 115 24.41 5.27 -6.52
CA ARG A 115 24.65 6.68 -6.21
C ARG A 115 23.38 7.52 -6.11
N TRP A 116 22.25 7.09 -6.69
CA TRP A 116 20.94 7.71 -6.44
C TRP A 116 20.43 7.41 -5.03
N LEU A 117 20.73 6.21 -4.52
CA LEU A 117 20.32 5.72 -3.21
C LEU A 117 21.30 6.07 -2.08
N ALA A 118 22.51 6.52 -2.43
CA ALA A 118 23.53 6.91 -1.47
C ALA A 118 23.03 8.07 -0.57
N PRO A 119 23.45 8.08 0.72
CA PRO A 119 23.22 9.22 1.60
C PRO A 119 23.74 10.53 0.99
N GLU A 120 23.23 11.67 1.46
CA GLU A 120 23.73 12.98 1.04
C GLU A 120 25.23 13.12 1.30
N GLY A 121 25.96 13.63 0.31
CA GLY A 121 27.42 13.75 0.34
C GLY A 121 28.07 13.48 -1.02
N ARG A 122 29.41 13.39 -1.04
CA ARG A 122 30.22 13.25 -2.28
C ARG A 122 29.84 12.05 -3.16
N GLN A 123 29.27 11.00 -2.57
CA GLN A 123 28.90 9.80 -3.31
C GLN A 123 27.57 9.96 -4.05
N ARG A 124 26.68 10.86 -3.61
CA ARG A 124 25.38 11.09 -4.24
C ARG A 124 25.54 11.82 -5.56
N ILE A 125 24.74 11.44 -6.57
CA ILE A 125 24.62 12.18 -7.83
C ILE A 125 23.31 12.92 -7.92
N ALA A 126 23.22 13.79 -8.92
CA ALA A 126 21.97 14.37 -9.37
C ALA A 126 20.89 13.29 -9.54
N LYS A 127 19.68 13.66 -9.14
CA LYS A 127 18.48 12.82 -9.24
C LYS A 127 18.24 12.38 -10.69
N PRO A 128 17.55 11.23 -10.92
CA PRO A 128 17.26 10.77 -12.27
C PRO A 128 16.53 11.83 -13.08
N ARG A 129 16.69 11.78 -14.41
CA ARG A 129 15.92 12.63 -15.34
C ARG A 129 14.42 12.39 -15.15
N ALA A 130 13.60 13.39 -15.50
CA ALA A 130 12.15 13.32 -15.36
C ALA A 130 11.54 12.10 -16.06
N GLU A 131 12.07 11.72 -17.23
CA GLU A 131 11.65 10.53 -17.98
C GLU A 131 11.91 9.23 -17.20
N THR A 132 13.11 9.09 -16.61
CA THR A 132 13.45 7.94 -15.77
C THR A 132 12.54 7.86 -14.54
N LEU A 133 12.24 9.00 -13.90
CA LEU A 133 11.30 9.05 -12.78
C LEU A 133 9.89 8.65 -13.20
N LYS A 134 9.44 9.07 -14.38
CA LYS A 134 8.12 8.70 -14.93
C LYS A 134 8.03 7.20 -15.24
N ALA A 135 9.06 6.65 -15.91
CA ALA A 135 9.14 5.23 -16.23
C ALA A 135 9.16 4.37 -14.94
N LEU A 136 9.97 4.78 -13.96
CA LEU A 136 10.04 4.11 -12.67
C LEU A 136 8.70 4.14 -11.93
N ALA A 137 8.06 5.31 -11.83
CA ALA A 137 6.78 5.44 -11.16
C ALA A 137 5.70 4.58 -11.83
N HIS A 138 5.67 4.54 -13.17
CA HIS A 138 4.77 3.66 -13.91
C HIS A 138 5.01 2.18 -13.59
N LYS A 139 6.27 1.75 -13.53
CA LYS A 139 6.63 0.37 -13.21
C LYS A 139 6.31 0.00 -11.77
N ALA A 140 6.58 0.89 -10.82
CA ALA A 140 6.22 0.76 -9.42
C ALA A 140 4.71 0.57 -9.24
N LYS A 141 3.90 1.37 -9.93
CA LYS A 141 2.43 1.21 -9.94
C LYS A 141 2.01 -0.13 -10.54
N ARG A 142 2.63 -0.55 -11.65
CA ARG A 142 2.31 -1.80 -12.33
C ARG A 142 2.54 -3.03 -11.44
N ALA A 143 3.52 -2.96 -10.53
CA ALA A 143 3.84 -4.03 -9.60
C ALA A 143 2.64 -4.47 -8.74
N ALA A 144 1.75 -3.54 -8.36
CA ALA A 144 0.55 -3.80 -7.58
C ALA A 144 -0.74 -3.91 -8.43
N SER A 145 -0.73 -3.43 -9.67
CA SER A 145 -1.96 -3.26 -10.45
C SER A 145 -2.44 -4.53 -11.16
N THR A 146 -1.54 -5.39 -11.63
CA THR A 146 -1.92 -6.59 -12.39
C THR A 146 -1.75 -7.87 -11.55
N GLN A 147 -2.61 -8.86 -11.79
CA GLN A 147 -2.52 -10.17 -11.13
C GLN A 147 -1.17 -10.83 -11.36
N SER A 148 -0.64 -10.79 -12.59
CA SER A 148 0.68 -11.34 -12.91
C SER A 148 1.81 -10.67 -12.13
N ALA A 149 1.77 -9.34 -12.01
CA ALA A 149 2.79 -8.60 -11.27
C ALA A 149 2.71 -8.83 -9.76
N ARG A 150 1.49 -8.89 -9.21
CA ARG A 150 1.28 -9.25 -7.79
C ARG A 150 1.78 -10.66 -7.49
N ARG A 151 1.48 -11.64 -8.34
CA ARG A 151 2.03 -13.01 -8.23
C ARG A 151 3.55 -13.03 -8.25
N ALA A 152 4.17 -12.29 -9.18
CA ALA A 152 5.63 -12.19 -9.25
C ALA A 152 6.22 -11.57 -7.97
N ALA A 153 5.58 -10.54 -7.41
CA ALA A 153 6.00 -9.94 -6.15
C ALA A 153 5.79 -10.86 -4.95
N MET A 154 4.67 -11.58 -4.90
CA MET A 154 4.34 -12.55 -3.85
C MET A 154 5.25 -13.78 -3.86
N SER A 155 5.78 -14.19 -5.01
CA SER A 155 6.75 -15.29 -5.10
C SER A 155 8.00 -15.03 -4.22
N THR A 156 8.45 -13.78 -4.12
CA THR A 156 9.53 -13.40 -3.19
C THR A 156 9.12 -13.61 -1.74
N MET A 157 7.89 -13.23 -1.36
CA MET A 157 7.39 -13.47 0.00
C MET A 157 7.28 -14.96 0.29
N ARG A 158 6.64 -15.73 -0.59
CA ARG A 158 6.41 -17.18 -0.43
C ARG A 158 7.72 -17.96 -0.28
N SER A 159 8.77 -17.55 -0.98
CA SER A 159 10.11 -18.16 -0.89
C SER A 159 10.94 -17.71 0.31
N SER A 160 10.56 -16.60 0.97
CA SER A 160 11.27 -16.06 2.14
C SER A 160 11.14 -16.97 3.37
N LYS A 161 12.03 -16.79 4.36
CA LYS A 161 11.96 -17.50 5.65
C LYS A 161 10.61 -17.26 6.34
N GLN A 162 10.13 -16.01 6.34
CA GLN A 162 8.86 -15.64 6.95
C GLN A 162 7.67 -16.28 6.19
N GLY A 163 7.65 -16.23 4.86
CA GLY A 163 6.58 -16.84 4.06
C GLY A 163 6.52 -18.35 4.23
N LYS A 164 7.65 -19.04 4.18
CA LYS A 164 7.71 -20.50 4.47
C LYS A 164 7.19 -20.82 5.87
N ALA A 165 7.48 -19.96 6.84
CA ALA A 165 7.00 -20.13 8.20
C ALA A 165 5.47 -19.95 8.25
N LEU A 166 4.93 -18.87 7.69
CA LEU A 166 3.48 -18.61 7.62
C LEU A 166 2.74 -19.75 6.91
N ALA A 167 3.25 -20.21 5.77
CA ALA A 167 2.66 -21.30 5.00
C ALA A 167 2.68 -22.65 5.73
N LYS A 168 3.67 -22.89 6.61
CA LYS A 168 3.78 -24.17 7.33
C LYS A 168 3.00 -24.20 8.64
N TYR A 169 2.88 -23.08 9.34
CA TYR A 169 2.35 -23.07 10.71
C TYR A 169 1.24 -22.05 10.94
N GLY A 170 0.85 -21.28 9.91
CA GLY A 170 -0.05 -20.16 10.08
C GLY A 170 0.63 -18.95 10.72
N GLY A 171 -0.18 -18.04 11.24
CA GLY A 171 0.26 -16.82 11.87
C GLY A 171 -0.90 -16.00 12.40
N LYS A 172 -0.81 -14.68 12.32
CA LYS A 172 -1.90 -13.76 12.65
C LYS A 172 -1.76 -12.47 11.84
N ILE A 173 -2.89 -11.80 11.64
CA ILE A 173 -2.91 -10.45 11.09
C ILE A 173 -3.32 -9.45 12.16
N ARG A 174 -2.69 -8.29 12.12
CA ARG A 174 -3.03 -7.14 12.95
C ARG A 174 -3.58 -6.05 12.04
N ILE A 175 -4.78 -5.57 12.35
CA ILE A 175 -5.49 -4.61 11.51
C ILE A 175 -5.89 -3.42 12.37
N ASP A 176 -5.25 -2.29 12.11
CA ASP A 176 -5.59 -1.00 12.69
C ASP A 176 -6.49 -0.25 11.71
N ALA A 177 -7.72 0.02 12.12
CA ALA A 177 -8.76 0.53 11.23
C ALA A 177 -9.92 1.18 11.99
N VAL A 178 -10.63 2.06 11.29
CA VAL A 178 -12.02 2.39 11.63
C VAL A 178 -12.89 1.22 11.20
N GLN A 179 -13.38 0.46 12.17
CA GLN A 179 -14.03 -0.84 11.95
C GLN A 179 -15.08 -1.15 13.02
N GLY A 180 -16.04 -2.03 12.71
CA GLY A 180 -17.05 -2.49 13.67
C GLY A 180 -18.22 -3.26 13.05
N PRO A 181 -19.13 -3.78 13.89
CA PRO A 181 -20.31 -4.49 13.41
C PRO A 181 -21.39 -3.54 12.90
N GLY A 182 -22.00 -3.88 11.77
CA GLY A 182 -23.15 -3.17 11.23
C GLY A 182 -22.83 -1.74 10.76
N PRO A 183 -23.75 -0.78 10.92
CA PRO A 183 -23.59 0.55 10.35
C PRO A 183 -22.40 1.31 10.95
N ARG A 184 -21.90 2.30 10.20
CA ARG A 184 -20.77 3.18 10.57
C ARG A 184 -20.84 3.74 11.98
N GLU A 185 -22.03 3.97 12.53
CA GLU A 185 -22.25 4.50 13.89
C GLU A 185 -21.63 3.63 15.00
N TYR A 186 -21.49 2.33 14.77
CA TYR A 186 -20.82 1.39 15.70
C TYR A 186 -19.34 1.18 15.39
N ALA A 187 -18.84 1.73 14.27
CA ALA A 187 -17.44 1.64 13.94
C ALA A 187 -16.60 2.56 14.84
N ARG A 188 -15.46 2.05 15.28
CA ARG A 188 -14.48 2.75 16.12
C ARG A 188 -13.11 2.51 15.54
N ASP A 189 -12.22 3.47 15.76
CA ASP A 189 -10.80 3.26 15.51
C ASP A 189 -10.27 2.26 16.53
N ARG A 190 -9.78 1.12 16.07
CA ARG A 190 -9.30 0.04 16.93
C ARG A 190 -8.31 -0.86 16.19
N LEU A 191 -7.55 -1.60 16.99
CA LEU A 191 -6.65 -2.65 16.53
C LEU A 191 -7.26 -4.01 16.85
N ILE A 192 -7.50 -4.83 15.82
CA ILE A 192 -7.88 -6.23 15.99
C ILE A 192 -6.74 -7.16 15.59
N THR A 193 -6.73 -8.36 16.15
CA THR A 193 -5.80 -9.42 15.78
C THR A 193 -6.58 -10.68 15.44
N LEU A 194 -6.36 -11.22 14.23
CA LEU A 194 -7.03 -12.43 13.75
C LEU A 194 -5.97 -13.52 13.53
N ALA A 195 -6.11 -14.64 14.23
CA ALA A 195 -5.26 -15.82 14.01
C ALA A 195 -5.51 -16.41 12.62
N LEU A 196 -4.47 -16.91 11.97
CA LEU A 196 -4.53 -17.52 10.64
C LEU A 196 -3.98 -18.93 10.69
N THR A 197 -4.77 -19.89 10.20
CA THR A 197 -4.27 -21.22 9.83
C THR A 197 -3.41 -21.14 8.56
N PRO A 198 -2.58 -22.16 8.25
CA PRO A 198 -1.89 -22.26 6.96
C PRO A 198 -2.79 -22.02 5.74
N ASP A 199 -3.98 -22.64 5.71
CA ASP A 199 -4.93 -22.48 4.61
C ASP A 199 -5.47 -21.06 4.51
N GLN A 200 -5.67 -20.39 5.65
CA GLN A 200 -6.10 -19.00 5.69
C GLN A 200 -5.01 -18.04 5.21
N VAL A 201 -3.73 -18.34 5.47
CA VAL A 201 -2.60 -17.60 4.89
C VAL A 201 -2.60 -17.74 3.36
N GLU A 202 -2.79 -18.95 2.84
CA GLU A 202 -2.83 -19.19 1.40
C GLU A 202 -4.06 -18.54 0.73
N ALA A 203 -5.21 -18.58 1.39
CA ALA A 203 -6.42 -17.89 0.94
C ALA A 203 -6.22 -16.37 0.89
N MET A 204 -5.59 -15.78 1.91
CA MET A 204 -5.24 -14.35 1.96
C MET A 204 -4.34 -13.95 0.78
N TRP A 205 -3.24 -14.68 0.58
CA TRP A 205 -2.31 -14.41 -0.52
C TRP A 205 -2.99 -14.57 -1.88
N SER A 206 -3.79 -15.61 -2.06
CA SER A 206 -4.53 -15.85 -3.29
C SER A 206 -5.58 -14.78 -3.57
N ALA A 207 -6.23 -14.25 -2.53
CA ALA A 207 -7.18 -13.16 -2.64
C ALA A 207 -6.50 -11.87 -3.13
N TYR A 208 -5.36 -11.50 -2.54
CA TYR A 208 -4.58 -10.36 -2.98
C TYR A 208 -4.02 -10.54 -4.40
N GLU A 209 -3.48 -11.71 -4.73
CA GLU A 209 -2.97 -11.98 -6.08
C GLU A 209 -4.08 -11.79 -7.13
N ARG A 210 -5.27 -12.37 -6.92
CA ARG A 210 -6.41 -12.28 -7.85
C ARG A 210 -7.02 -10.88 -7.90
N GLY A 211 -7.45 -10.34 -6.76
CA GLY A 211 -8.26 -9.13 -6.68
C GLY A 211 -7.51 -7.86 -6.28
N GLY A 212 -6.20 -7.94 -6.00
CA GLY A 212 -5.43 -6.83 -5.45
C GLY A 212 -6.01 -6.38 -4.11
N ASP A 213 -6.03 -5.06 -3.90
CA ASP A 213 -6.52 -4.47 -2.65
C ASP A 213 -7.97 -4.85 -2.36
N LYS A 214 -8.84 -4.89 -3.38
CA LYS A 214 -10.25 -5.30 -3.22
C LYS A 214 -10.38 -6.77 -2.82
N GLY A 215 -9.58 -7.65 -3.45
CA GLY A 215 -9.57 -9.06 -3.07
C GLY A 215 -9.10 -9.26 -1.62
N MET A 216 -8.10 -8.49 -1.20
CA MET A 216 -7.63 -8.51 0.19
C MET A 216 -8.71 -8.04 1.16
N THR A 217 -9.39 -6.93 0.86
CA THR A 217 -10.42 -6.37 1.75
C THR A 217 -11.64 -7.27 1.84
N ASP A 218 -12.05 -7.91 0.74
CA ASP A 218 -13.13 -8.90 0.73
C ASP A 218 -12.80 -10.12 1.57
N TRP A 219 -11.55 -10.60 1.46
CA TRP A 219 -11.07 -11.69 2.31
C TRP A 219 -11.03 -11.28 3.79
N MET A 220 -10.59 -10.05 4.10
CA MET A 220 -10.58 -9.52 5.47
C MET A 220 -11.99 -9.41 6.05
N ASN A 221 -12.94 -8.85 5.30
CA ASN A 221 -14.35 -8.72 5.71
C ASN A 221 -14.95 -10.09 6.00
N THR A 222 -14.67 -11.09 5.14
CA THR A 222 -15.12 -12.48 5.34
C THR A 222 -14.51 -13.06 6.61
N ARG A 223 -13.20 -12.89 6.82
CA ARG A 223 -12.50 -13.42 8.00
C ARG A 223 -12.96 -12.76 9.31
N ALA A 224 -13.32 -11.49 9.25
CA ALA A 224 -13.81 -10.75 10.41
C ALA A 224 -15.23 -11.17 10.84
N GLN A 225 -16.01 -11.83 9.96
CA GLN A 225 -17.31 -12.40 10.35
C GLN A 225 -17.17 -13.45 11.46
N ASP A 226 -16.08 -14.22 11.44
CA ASP A 226 -15.77 -15.21 12.48
C ASP A 226 -15.43 -14.56 13.83
N TYR A 227 -15.07 -13.28 13.83
CA TYR A 227 -14.81 -12.52 15.05
C TYR A 227 -16.12 -12.02 15.65
N VAL A 228 -16.88 -11.25 14.86
CA VAL A 228 -18.24 -10.78 15.18
C VAL A 228 -19.01 -10.64 13.87
N GLY A 229 -20.23 -11.18 13.80
CA GLY A 229 -21.07 -11.06 12.61
C GLY A 229 -21.37 -9.60 12.23
N GLY A 230 -21.36 -9.32 10.92
CA GLY A 230 -21.59 -7.99 10.37
C GLY A 230 -20.37 -7.05 10.46
N TRP A 231 -19.17 -7.56 10.72
CA TRP A 231 -17.97 -6.72 10.82
C TRP A 231 -17.53 -6.15 9.47
N GLU A 232 -17.28 -4.85 9.43
CA GLU A 232 -16.79 -4.14 8.25
C GLU A 232 -15.58 -3.23 8.57
N PHE A 233 -14.72 -3.04 7.58
CA PHE A 233 -13.61 -2.07 7.62
C PHE A 233 -13.92 -0.84 6.77
N PHE A 234 -14.08 0.32 7.40
CA PHE A 234 -14.38 1.58 6.70
C PHE A 234 -13.12 2.29 6.24
N GLN A 235 -12.05 2.24 7.03
CA GLN A 235 -10.75 2.88 6.71
C GLN A 235 -9.64 2.11 7.41
N ILE A 236 -8.65 1.65 6.64
CA ILE A 236 -7.50 0.90 7.17
C ILE A 236 -6.31 1.83 7.32
N ASN A 237 -5.82 1.97 8.54
CA ASN A 237 -4.70 2.81 8.91
C ASN A 237 -3.38 2.06 8.76
N SER A 238 -3.33 0.81 9.24
CA SER A 238 -2.16 -0.05 9.09
C SER A 238 -2.52 -1.54 9.09
N PHE A 239 -1.60 -2.34 8.55
CA PHE A 239 -1.77 -3.78 8.41
C PHE A 239 -0.43 -4.49 8.66
N ASP A 240 -0.44 -5.57 9.45
CA ASP A 240 0.73 -6.42 9.61
C ASP A 240 0.38 -7.91 9.54
N VAL A 241 1.34 -8.70 9.06
CA VAL A 241 1.26 -10.17 8.99
C VAL A 241 2.41 -10.71 9.83
N GLU A 242 2.05 -11.29 10.95
CA GLU A 242 2.97 -11.88 11.91
C GLU A 242 2.82 -13.40 11.89
N ARG A 243 3.88 -14.09 12.29
CA ARG A 243 3.82 -15.51 12.61
C ARG A 243 3.46 -15.66 14.08
#